data_AF-A0A957KMT2-F1
#
_entry.id   AF-A0A957KMT2-F1
#
_cell.length_a   1.000
_cell.length_b   1.000
_cell.length_c   1.000
_cell.angle_alpha   90.00
_cell.angle_beta   90.00
_cell.angle_gamma   90.00
#
_symmetry.space_group_name_H-M   'P 1'
#
loop_
_entity.id
_entity.type
_entity.pdbx_description
1 polymer ?
#
loop_
_entity_poly.entity_id
_entity_poly.type
_entity_poly.pdbx_seq_one_letter_code
_entity_poly.pdbx_strand_id
1 'polypeptide(L)' 'MPVIKRYPNRKLYDTESKRYVTLEHIAQMIQQGEDVIVTDHESGEDLTNLTLSQIIFEQEKKGSGLMSRSLLTNLIR' A
#
# COMPACT_ATOMS: atom_id res chain seq x y z
N MET A 1 -10.09 -3.80 -10.34
CA MET A 1 -9.15 -2.93 -9.62
C MET A 1 -9.83 -2.49 -8.33
N PRO A 2 -9.53 -3.15 -7.20
CA PRO A 2 -10.10 -2.79 -5.91
C PRO A 2 -9.73 -1.34 -5.57
N VAL A 3 -10.73 -0.54 -5.19
CA VAL A 3 -10.51 0.82 -4.68
C VAL A 3 -10.52 0.76 -3.16
N ILE A 4 -9.39 1.12 -2.57
CA ILE A 4 -9.21 1.24 -1.13
C ILE A 4 -9.39 2.70 -0.74
N LYS A 5 -10.34 2.98 0.15
CA LYS A 5 -10.50 4.31 0.74
C LYS A 5 -9.68 4.40 2.02
N ARG A 6 -8.79 5.39 2.10
CA ARG A 6 -8.02 5.71 3.29
C ARG A 6 -8.71 6.82 4.07
N TYR A 7 -8.98 6.56 5.34
CA TYR A 7 -9.62 7.51 6.24
C TYR A 7 -8.58 8.31 7.04
N PRO A 8 -8.94 9.47 7.63
CA PRO A 8 -8.02 10.27 8.45
C PRO A 8 -7.37 9.49 9.60
N ASN A 9 -8.08 8.53 10.18
CA ASN A 9 -7.56 7.62 11.22
C ASN A 9 -6.68 6.48 10.67
N ARG A 10 -6.24 6.58 9.41
CA ARG A 10 -5.43 5.60 8.66
C ARG A 10 -6.11 4.25 8.42
N LYS A 11 -7.40 4.08 8.74
CA LYS A 11 -8.13 2.87 8.35
C LYS A 11 -8.23 2.80 6.83
N LEU A 12 -8.06 1.60 6.30
CA LEU A 12 -8.15 1.29 4.89
C LEU A 12 -9.43 0.48 4.68
N TYR A 13 -10.35 0.98 3.86
CA TYR A 13 -11.62 0.34 3.56
C TYR A 13 -11.62 -0.14 2.12
N ASP A 14 -11.77 -1.44 1.93
CA ASP A 14 -11.95 -2.03 0.60
C ASP A 14 -13.41 -1.90 0.19
N THR A 15 -13.64 -1.18 -0.90
CA THR A 15 -14.98 -0.93 -1.44
C THR A 15 -15.62 -2.15 -2.11
N GLU A 16 -14.81 -3.12 -2.55
CA GLU A 16 -15.28 -4.33 -3.21
C GLU A 16 -15.67 -5.39 -2.17
N SER A 17 -14.77 -5.71 -1.24
CA SER A 17 -15.05 -6.67 -0.16
C SER A 17 -15.83 -6.07 1.02
N LYS A 18 -16.11 -4.76 0.98
CA LYS A 18 -16.92 -3.99 1.95
C LYS A 18 -16.44 -4.10 3.39
N ARG A 19 -15.14 -4.21 3.61
CA ARG A 19 -14.53 -4.35 4.94
C ARG A 19 -13.27 -3.52 5.09
N TYR A 20 -12.90 -3.29 6.34
CA TYR A 20 -11.58 -2.73 6.64
C TYR A 20 -10.49 -3.77 6.40
N VAL A 21 -9.37 -3.33 5.84
CA VAL A 21 -8.21 -4.14 5.51
C VAL A 21 -6.95 -3.52 6.10
N THR A 22 -5.85 -4.28 6.11
CA THR A 22 -4.54 -3.83 6.58
C THR A 22 -3.61 -3.54 5.39
N LEU A 23 -2.49 -2.84 5.64
CA LEU A 23 -1.42 -2.71 4.66
C LEU A 23 -0.87 -4.07 4.21
N GLU A 24 -0.85 -5.05 5.11
CA GLU A 24 -0.41 -6.42 4.82
C GLU A 24 -1.36 -7.13 3.85
N HIS A 25 -2.67 -6.94 4.00
CA HIS A 25 -3.64 -7.46 3.04
C HIS A 25 -3.46 -6.86 1.64
N ILE A 26 -3.26 -5.54 1.56
CA ILE A 26 -2.98 -4.85 0.28
C ILE A 26 -1.68 -5.38 -0.34
N ALA A 27 -0.64 -5.59 0.46
CA ALA A 27 0.61 -6.19 -0.01
C ALA A 27 0.40 -7.59 -0.60
N GLN A 28 -0.44 -8.42 0.02
CA GLN A 28 -0.79 -9.74 -0.49
C GLN A 28 -1.54 -9.68 -1.82
N MET A 29 -2.51 -8.76 -1.96
CA MET A 29 -3.25 -8.56 -3.22
C MET A 29 -2.29 -8.22 -4.36
N ILE A 30 -1.37 -7.29 -4.13
CA ILE A 30 -0.35 -6.90 -5.12
C ILE A 30 0.57 -8.07 -5.47
N GLN A 31 1.01 -8.86 -4.48
CA GLN A 31 1.82 -10.06 -4.72
C GLN A 31 1.07 -11.13 -5.53
N GLN A 32 -0.26 -11.16 -5.45
CA GLN A 32 -1.12 -12.03 -6.24
C GLN A 32 -1.37 -11.50 -7.66
N GLY A 33 -0.82 -10.33 -8.00
CA GLY A 33 -0.97 -9.69 -9.31
C GLY A 33 -2.20 -8.80 -9.43
N GLU A 34 -2.84 -8.44 -8.33
CA GLU A 34 -3.96 -7.51 -8.34
C GLU A 34 -3.48 -6.05 -8.34
N ASP A 35 -4.06 -5.24 -9.23
CA ASP A 35 -3.87 -3.79 -9.23
C ASP A 35 -4.76 -3.13 -8.17
N VAL A 36 -4.15 -2.41 -7.23
CA VAL A 36 -4.84 -1.70 -6.14
C VAL A 36 -4.71 -0.20 -6.31
N ILE A 37 -5.84 0.52 -6.18
CA ILE A 37 -5.87 1.99 -6.11
C ILE A 37 -6.22 2.39 -4.68
N VAL A 38 -5.48 3.34 -4.12
CA VAL A 38 -5.77 3.90 -2.80
C VAL A 38 -6.13 5.36 -2.93
N THR A 39 -7.30 5.75 -2.43
CA THR A 39 -7.79 7.15 -2.47
C THR A 39 -8.06 7.67 -1.08
N ASP A 40 -7.84 8.96 -0.85
CA ASP A 40 -8.34 9.63 0.35
C ASP A 40 -9.87 9.60 0.37
N HIS A 41 -10.46 9.25 1.51
CA HIS A 41 -11.91 9.13 1.65
C HIS A 41 -12.64 10.48 1.49
N GLU A 42 -12.03 11.58 1.91
CA GLU A 42 -12.64 12.91 1.94
C GLU A 42 -12.36 13.69 0.66
N SER A 43 -11.09 13.77 0.26
CA SER A 43 -10.66 14.58 -0.90
C SER A 43 -10.71 13.81 -2.23
N GLY A 44 -10.69 12.47 -2.20
CA GLY A 44 -10.52 11.64 -3.39
C GLY A 44 -9.11 11.65 -3.97
N GLU A 45 -8.13 12.27 -3.29
CA GLU A 45 -6.73 12.29 -3.70
C GLU A 45 -6.18 10.88 -3.90
N ASP A 46 -5.41 10.67 -4.96
CA ASP A 46 -4.72 9.40 -5.20
C ASP A 46 -3.53 9.26 -4.24
N LEU A 47 -3.67 8.34 -3.28
CA LEU A 47 -2.67 8.01 -2.27
C LEU A 47 -1.96 6.68 -2.58
N THR A 48 -2.11 6.13 -3.78
CA THR A 48 -1.59 4.81 -4.16
C THR A 48 -0.08 4.75 -3.94
N ASN A 49 0.69 5.66 -4.52
CA ASN A 49 2.15 5.70 -4.37
C ASN A 49 2.58 5.83 -2.91
N LEU A 50 1.90 6.70 -2.14
CA LEU A 50 2.18 6.90 -0.72
C LEU A 50 1.96 5.61 0.08
N THR A 51 0.86 4.89 -0.20
CA THR A 51 0.55 3.63 0.48
C THR A 51 1.50 2.51 0.05
N LEU A 52 1.89 2.43 -1.22
CA LEU A 52 2.90 1.46 -1.69
C LEU A 52 4.26 1.69 -1.02
N SER A 53 4.71 2.94 -0.90
CA SER A 53 5.95 3.27 -0.18
C SER A 53 5.88 2.86 1.29
N GLN A 54 4.73 3.05 1.95
CA GLN A 54 4.52 2.59 3.34
C GLN A 54 4.60 1.07 3.45
N ILE A 55 4.00 0.33 2.52
CA ILE A 55 4.06 -1.13 2.46
C ILE A 55 5.51 -1.62 2.31
N ILE A 56 6.29 -0.99 1.43
CA ILE A 56 7.70 -1.30 1.24
C ILE A 56 8.50 -1.07 2.54
N PHE A 57 8.30 0.09 3.17
CA PHE A 57 9.01 0.44 4.40
C PHE A 57 8.70 -0.52 5.57
N GLU A 58 7.43 -0.88 5.76
CA GLU A 58 7.01 -1.82 6.81
C GLU A 58 7.58 -3.23 6.58
N GLN A 59 7.69 -3.69 5.32
CA GLN A 59 8.30 -4.98 4.99
C GLN A 59 9.80 -5.01 5.30
N GLU A 60 10.54 -3.95 4.96
CA GLU A 60 11.95 -3.81 5.30
C GLU A 60 12.16 -3.84 6.83
N LYS A 61 11.32 -3.12 7.59
CA LYS A 61 11.38 -3.09 9.07
C LYS A 61 11.13 -4.45 9.71
N LYS A 62 10.28 -5.30 9.11
CA LYS A 62 10.01 -6.67 9.58
C LYS A 62 11.17 -7.65 9.35
N GLY A 63 12.29 -7.21 8.78
CA GLY A 63 13.48 -8.05 8.56
C GLY A 63 13.29 -9.08 7.44
N SER A 64 12.20 -8.98 6.68
CA SER A 64 11.97 -9.75 5.45
C SER A 64 12.68 -9.11 4.25
N GLY A 65 13.66 -8.24 4.51
CA GLY A 65 14.24 -7.29 3.55
C GLY A 65 14.89 -7.97 2.35
N LEU A 66 14.12 -8.07 1.27
CA LEU A 66 14.58 -8.53 -0.04
C LEU A 66 15.25 -7.39 -0.82
N MET A 67 15.17 -6.14 -0.35
CA MET A 67 15.72 -5.00 -1.08
C MET A 67 17.22 -4.85 -0.81
N SER A 68 18.02 -5.08 -1.85
CA SER A 68 19.44 -4.75 -1.76
C SER A 68 19.63 -3.25 -1.58
N ARG A 69 20.68 -2.84 -0.86
CA ARG A 69 21.09 -1.43 -0.76
C ARG A 69 21.21 -0.77 -2.14
N SER A 70 21.62 -1.53 -3.16
CA SER A 70 21.70 -1.04 -4.54
C SER A 70 20.33 -0.68 -5.11
N LEU A 71 19.30 -1.50 -4.86
CA LEU A 71 17.93 -1.19 -5.30
C LEU A 71 17.41 0.07 -4.62
N LEU A 72 17.55 0.18 -3.30
CA LEU A 72 17.13 1.37 -2.55
C LEU A 72 17.85 2.64 -3.03
N THR A 73 19.16 2.54 -3.31
CA THR A 73 19.94 3.67 -3.84
C THR A 73 19.47 4.09 -5.24
N ASN A 74 19.09 3.12 -6.08
CA ASN A 74 18.58 3.39 -7.44
C ASN A 74 17.16 3.97 -7.44
N LEU A 75 16.35 3.74 -6.40
CA LEU A 75 15.02 4.35 -6.29
C LEU A 75 15.06 5.85 -5.95
N ILE A 76 16.19 6.36 -5.42
CA ILE A 76 16.37 7.76 -5.02
C ILE A 76 17.03 8.60 -6.13
N ARG A 77 17.89 7.99 -6.96
CA ARG A 77 18.61 8.64 -8.04
C ARG A 77 17.75 8.78 -9.29
#